data_AF-A0A9D1J5T2-F1
#
_entry.id   AF-A0A9D1J5T2-F1
#
_cell.length_a   1.000
_cell.length_b   1.000
_cell.length_c   1.000
_cell.angle_alpha   90.00
_cell.angle_beta   90.00
_cell.angle_gamma   90.00
#
_symmetry.space_group_name_H-M   'P 1'
#
loop_
_entity.id
_entity.type
_entity.pdbx_description
1 polymer ?
#
loop_
_entity_poly.entity_id
_entity_poly.type
_entity_poly.pdbx_seq_one_letter_code
_entity_poly.pdbx_strand_id
1 'polypeptide(L)' 'MAMQKVVYISNSRDFTEPKDINDNQYLVRLNKLLEEGWVISQMNTQTVEVDPKLESYLHKETLVSFVILEKPDEK' A
#
# COMPACT_ATOMS: atom_id res chain seq x y z
N MET A 1 -5.95 19.18 17.50
CA MET A 1 -4.69 18.64 16.97
C MET A 1 -5.09 17.68 15.88
N ALA A 2 -4.59 17.85 14.64
CA ALA A 2 -5.02 17.01 13.51
C ALA A 2 -4.96 15.51 13.87
N MET A 3 -6.00 14.77 13.50
CA MET A 3 -6.06 13.33 13.72
C MET A 3 -5.02 12.63 12.83
N GLN A 4 -4.30 11.66 13.40
CA GLN A 4 -3.32 10.84 12.67
C GLN A 4 -3.75 9.36 12.63
N LYS A 5 -3.49 8.72 11.49
CA LYS A 5 -3.71 7.28 11.29
C LYS A 5 -2.54 6.67 10.52
N VAL A 6 -2.11 5.47 10.92
CA VAL A 6 -1.12 4.68 10.17
C VAL A 6 -1.83 3.58 9.40
N VAL A 7 -1.53 3.45 8.11
CA VAL A 7 -2.02 2.39 7.22
C VAL A 7 -0.82 1.58 6.74
N TYR A 8 -0.86 0.27 6.97
CA TYR A 8 0.10 -0.67 6.39
C TYR A 8 -0.42 -1.18 5.05
N ILE A 9 0.44 -1.11 4.04
CA ILE A 9 0.20 -1.64 2.70
C ILE A 9 1.20 -2.76 2.49
N SER A 10 0.72 -3.96 2.15
CA SER A 10 1.53 -5.06 1.65
C SER A 10 0.89 -5.57 0.37
N ASN A 11 1.66 -5.54 -0.70
CA ASN A 11 1.21 -5.95 -2.02
C ASN A 11 2.26 -6.86 -2.64
N SER A 12 1.95 -8.14 -2.74
CA SER A 12 2.74 -9.10 -3.49
C SER A 12 2.26 -9.06 -4.94
N ARG A 13 3.11 -8.56 -5.84
CA ARG A 13 2.79 -8.51 -7.27
C ARG A 13 3.29 -9.79 -7.93
N ASP A 14 2.39 -10.47 -8.62
CA ASP A 14 2.76 -11.48 -9.61
C ASP A 14 2.85 -10.80 -10.98
N PHE A 15 4.06 -10.74 -11.55
CA PHE A 15 4.28 -10.10 -12.85
C PHE A 15 3.75 -10.91 -14.03
N THR A 16 3.31 -12.15 -13.80
CA THR A 16 2.74 -13.00 -14.85
C THR A 16 1.24 -12.80 -15.08
N GLU A 17 0.56 -12.09 -14.18
CA GLU A 17 -0.85 -11.75 -14.35
C GLU A 17 -1.02 -10.42 -15.09
N PRO A 18 -1.65 -10.40 -16.29
CA PRO A 18 -1.98 -9.17 -17.00
C PRO A 18 -3.22 -8.52 -16.36
N LYS A 19 -3.05 -7.93 -15.18
CA LYS A 19 -4.08 -7.13 -14.50
C LYS A 19 -3.69 -5.65 -14.50
N ASP A 20 -4.68 -4.78 -14.55
CA ASP A 20 -4.48 -3.34 -14.43
C ASP A 20 -3.80 -3.03 -13.09
N ILE A 21 -2.71 -2.28 -13.13
CA ILE A 21 -1.94 -1.88 -11.94
C ILE A 21 -2.77 -1.01 -10.98
N ASN A 22 -3.82 -0.35 -11.49
CA ASN A 22 -4.73 0.48 -10.73
C ASN A 22 -5.91 -0.29 -10.14
N ASP A 23 -6.21 -1.50 -10.63
CA ASP A 23 -7.23 -2.39 -10.07
C ASP A 23 -6.68 -3.16 -8.85
N ASN A 24 -5.97 -2.40 -8.01
CA ASN A 24 -5.21 -2.91 -6.91
C ASN A 24 -6.11 -2.99 -5.67
N GLN A 25 -6.66 -4.18 -5.44
CA GLN A 25 -7.44 -4.50 -4.24
C GLN A 25 -6.75 -4.11 -2.92
N TYR A 26 -5.42 -4.01 -2.91
CA TYR A 26 -4.63 -3.68 -1.72
C TYR A 26 -4.60 -2.18 -1.40
N LEU A 27 -4.98 -1.32 -2.35
CA LEU A 27 -5.10 0.13 -2.14
C LEU A 27 -6.53 0.57 -1.83
N VAL A 28 -7.53 -0.33 -1.89
CA VAL A 28 -8.95 -0.01 -1.65
C VAL A 28 -9.17 0.71 -0.32
N ARG A 29 -8.50 0.26 0.74
CA ARG A 29 -8.60 0.89 2.07
C ARG A 29 -7.99 2.29 2.10
N LEU A 30 -6.86 2.50 1.42
CA LEU A 30 -6.23 3.81 1.32
C LEU A 30 -7.12 4.75 0.51
N ASN A 31 -7.60 4.32 -0.65
CA ASN A 31 -8.46 5.10 -1.53
C ASN A 31 -9.73 5.58 -0.80
N LYS A 32 -10.39 4.70 -0.05
CA LYS A 32 -11.55 5.09 0.77
C LYS A 32 -11.22 6.16 1.81
N LEU A 33 -10.06 6.08 2.47
CA LEU A 33 -9.64 7.09 3.44
C LEU A 33 -9.35 8.44 2.74
N LEU A 34 -8.75 8.41 1.56
CA LEU A 34 -8.55 9.61 0.75
C LEU A 34 -9.89 10.27 0.34
N GLU A 35 -10.87 9.46 -0.08
CA GLU A 35 -12.23 9.91 -0.38
C GLU A 35 -12.95 10.49 0.85
N GLU A 36 -12.69 9.95 2.05
CA GLU A 36 -13.18 10.47 3.34
C GLU A 36 -12.47 11.76 3.80
N GLY A 37 -11.54 12.30 2.99
CA GLY A 37 -10.84 13.55 3.23
C GLY A 37 -9.59 13.43 4.10
N TRP A 38 -9.05 12.22 4.29
CA TRP A 38 -7.71 12.04 4.85
C TRP A 38 -6.66 12.38 3.78
N VAL A 39 -5.52 12.91 4.23
CA VAL A 39 -4.39 13.29 3.36
C VAL A 39 -3.16 12.51 3.76
N ILE A 40 -2.34 12.10 2.80
CA ILE A 40 -1.05 11.46 3.06
C ILE A 40 -0.06 12.50 3.57
N SER A 41 0.40 12.31 4.82
CA SER A 41 1.43 13.12 5.46
C SER A 41 2.83 12.53 5.19
N GLN A 42 2.96 11.20 5.26
CA GLN A 42 4.21 10.51 4.95
C GLN A 42 3.93 9.13 4.35
N MET A 43 4.77 8.70 3.41
CA MET A 43 4.74 7.34 2.88
C MET A 43 6.18 6.86 2.65
N ASN A 44 6.58 5.79 3.34
CA ASN A 44 7.87 5.14 3.12
C ASN A 44 7.62 3.77 2.50
N THR A 45 8.05 3.56 1.26
CA THR A 45 7.90 2.30 0.53
C THR A 45 9.21 1.52 0.55
N GLN A 46 9.11 0.21 0.77
CA GLN A 46 10.21 -0.74 0.61
C GLN A 46 9.74 -1.86 -0.30
N THR A 47 10.63 -2.33 -1.16
CA THR A 47 10.41 -3.55 -1.95
C THR A 47 11.20 -4.66 -1.28
N VAL A 48 10.52 -5.75 -0.94
CA VAL A 48 11.16 -6.95 -0.42
C VAL A 48 11.16 -8.00 -1.52
N GLU A 49 12.35 -8.40 -1.95
CA GLU A 49 12.55 -9.54 -2.84
C GLU A 49 12.27 -10.83 -2.07
N VAL A 50 11.48 -11.72 -2.65
CA VAL A 50 11.24 -13.06 -2.10
C VAL A 50 12.38 -13.98 -2.55
N ASP A 51 12.94 -14.76 -1.62
CA ASP A 51 14.10 -15.63 -1.84
C ASP A 51 13.91 -16.51 -3.09
N PRO A 52 14.77 -16.41 -4.12
CA PRO A 52 14.67 -17.18 -5.35
C PRO A 52 14.81 -18.69 -5.14
N LYS A 53 15.28 -19.17 -3.98
CA LYS A 53 15.38 -20.59 -3.62
C LYS A 53 14.03 -21.23 -3.32
N LEU A 54 12.96 -20.44 -3.16
CA LEU A 54 11.59 -20.93 -3.18
C LEU A 54 11.18 -21.15 -4.65
N GLU A 55 11.75 -22.19 -5.29
CA GLU A 55 11.63 -22.52 -6.73
C GLU A 55 10.19 -22.58 -7.29
N SER A 56 9.17 -22.58 -6.44
CA SER A 56 7.75 -22.62 -6.82
C SER A 56 7.04 -21.25 -6.83
N TYR A 57 7.67 -20.18 -6.36
CA TYR A 57 7.08 -18.84 -6.34
C TYR A 57 7.79 -17.93 -7.35
N LEU A 58 7.31 -17.97 -8.59
CA LEU A 58 7.44 -16.94 -9.63
C LEU A 58 7.82 -15.58 -9.05
N HIS A 59 9.01 -15.05 -9.32
CA HIS A 59 9.55 -13.73 -8.95
C HIS A 59 8.52 -12.73 -8.37
N LYS A 60 8.12 -12.93 -7.11
CA LYS A 60 7.16 -12.06 -6.44
C LYS A 60 7.92 -10.95 -5.77
N GLU A 61 7.78 -9.73 -6.26
CA GLU A 61 8.18 -8.56 -5.49
C GLU A 61 7.03 -8.19 -4.55
N THR A 62 7.35 -8.03 -3.27
CA THR A 62 6.37 -7.55 -2.30
C THR A 62 6.69 -6.11 -1.96
N LEU A 63 5.80 -5.20 -2.37
CA LEU A 63 5.82 -3.81 -1.92
C LEU A 63 5.22 -3.74 -0.53
N VAL A 64 5.98 -3.22 0.42
CA VAL A 64 5.52 -2.93 1.78
C VAL A 64 5.67 -1.46 2.07
N SER A 65 4.68 -0.87 2.74
CA SER A 65 4.73 0.54 3.11
C SER A 65 3.92 0.84 4.35
N PHE A 66 4.42 1.76 5.17
CA PHE A 66 3.63 2.44 6.18
C PHE A 66 3.30 3.84 5.68
N VAL A 67 2.00 4.12 5.61
CA VAL A 67 1.44 5.41 5.20
C VAL A 67 0.87 6.11 6.42
N ILE A 68 1.36 7.31 6.71
CA ILE A 68 0.81 8.20 7.73
C ILE A 68 -0.20 9.11 7.05
N LEU A 69 -1.44 9.04 7.52
CA LEU A 69 -2.55 9.87 7.11
C LEU A 69 -2.88 10.90 8.17
N GLU A 70 -3.22 12.10 7.74
CA GLU A 70 -3.67 13.19 8.59
C GLU A 70 -5.04 13.68 8.13
N LYS A 71 -5.88 14.06 9.09
CA LYS A 71 -7.11 14.79 8.82
C LYS A 71 -7.20 15.98 9.79
N PRO A 72 -7.40 17.21 9.29
CA PRO A 72 -7.62 18.35 10.18
C PRO A 72 -8.89 18.11 11.00
N ASP A 73 -8.86 18.50 12.28
CA ASP A 73 -10.07 18.50 13.10
C ASP A 73 -11.08 19.47 12.45
N GLU A 74 -12.32 19.02 12.28
CA GLU A 74 -13.42 19.93 11.97
C GLU A 74 -13.54 20.91 13.15
N LYS A 75 -13.34 22.20 12.87
CA LYS A 75 -13.47 23.27 13.87
C LYS A 75 -14.92 23.46 14.29
#